data_AF-A0A2M9P8X1-F1
#
_entry.id   AF-A0A2M9P8X1-F1
#
_cell.length_a   1.000
_cell.length_b   1.000
_cell.length_c   1.000
_cell.angle_alpha   90.00
_cell.angle_beta   90.00
_cell.angle_gamma   90.00
#
_symmetry.space_group_name_H-M   'P 1'
#
loop_
_entity.id
_entity.type
_entity.pdbx_description
1 polymer ?
#
loop_
_entity_poly.entity_id
_entity_poly.type
_entity_poly.pdbx_seq_one_letter_code
_entity_poly.pdbx_strand_id
1 'polypeptide(L)'
;MFNKSEIMKAAWVLVRRANVAKFGLRTVLRNALRNVWRKAKAEAQLAAMRPLTEAAAKIWAIESKDVRLTAADYREIAALRHAA
;
A
#
# COMPACT_ATOMS: atom_id res chain seq x y z
N MET A 1 10.71 7.77 3.90
CA MET A 1 11.06 7.69 5.34
C MET A 1 9.76 7.79 6.14
N PHE A 2 9.53 6.93 7.15
CA PHE A 2 8.27 6.96 7.91
C PHE A 2 8.20 8.17 8.85
N ASN A 3 7.10 8.92 8.81
CA ASN A 3 6.90 10.09 9.66
C ASN A 3 6.52 9.66 11.09
N LYS A 4 7.51 9.72 12.00
CA LYS A 4 7.33 9.34 13.41
C LYS A 4 6.21 10.14 14.10
N SER A 5 6.05 11.41 13.77
CA SER A 5 5.03 12.28 14.37
C SER A 5 3.62 11.83 14.02
N GLU A 6 3.40 11.46 12.75
CA GLU A 6 2.11 10.93 12.29
C GLU A 6 1.78 9.58 12.90
N ILE A 7 2.76 8.68 12.98
CA ILE A 7 2.60 7.38 13.63
C ILE A 7 2.19 7.56 15.10
N MET A 8 2.84 8.48 15.82
CA MET A 8 2.51 8.79 17.20
C MET A 8 1.11 9.41 17.35
N LYS A 9 0.73 10.36 16.48
CA LYS A 9 -0.61 10.96 16.48
C LYS A 9 -1.69 9.91 16.26
N ALA A 10 -1.53 9.05 15.26
CA ALA A 10 -2.47 7.98 14.96
C ALA A 10 -2.56 6.94 16.09
N ALA A 11 -1.43 6.57 16.70
CA ALA A 11 -1.42 5.67 17.85
C ALA A 11 -2.16 6.27 19.05
N TRP A 12 -1.99 7.57 19.32
CA TRP A 12 -2.70 8.27 20.38
C TRP A 12 -4.22 8.32 20.18
N VAL A 13 -4.70 8.38 18.93
CA VAL A 13 -6.14 8.28 18.64
C VAL A 13 -6.69 6.92 19.04
N LEU A 14 -5.95 5.84 18.78
CA LEU A 14 -6.34 4.49 19.20
C LEU A 14 -6.32 4.34 20.72
N VAL A 15 -5.31 4.90 21.40
CA VAL A 15 -5.19 4.87 22.86
C VAL A 15 -6.36 5.61 23.52
N ARG A 16 -6.77 6.77 23.00
CA ARG A 16 -7.91 7.55 23.53
C ARG A 16 -9.24 6.80 23.46
N ARG A 17 -9.39 5.89 22.50
CA ARG A 17 -10.61 5.07 22.32
C ARG A 17 -10.59 3.77 23.10
N ALA A 18 -9.43 3.39 23.66
CA ALA A 18 -9.26 2.12 24.34
C ALA A 18 -9.57 2.25 25.83
N ASN A 19 -10.00 1.15 26.44
CA ASN A 19 -10.20 1.08 27.88
C ASN A 19 -8.85 0.92 28.61
N VAL A 20 -8.14 2.04 28.77
CA VAL A 20 -6.81 2.08 29.41
C VAL A 20 -6.87 1.63 30.87
N ALA A 21 -7.97 1.88 31.59
CA ALA A 21 -8.15 1.44 32.96
C ALA A 21 -8.14 -0.10 33.09
N LYS A 22 -8.72 -0.80 32.11
CA LYS A 22 -8.77 -2.27 32.10
C LYS A 22 -7.46 -2.93 31.68
N PHE A 23 -6.75 -2.36 30.70
CA PHE A 23 -5.62 -3.03 30.05
C PHE A 23 -4.25 -2.41 30.34
N GLY A 24 -4.20 -1.24 30.98
CA GLY A 24 -2.99 -0.50 31.28
C GLY A 24 -2.44 0.29 30.10
N LEU A 25 -1.99 1.53 30.36
CA LEU A 25 -1.54 2.46 29.32
C LEU A 25 -0.39 1.90 28.46
N ARG A 26 0.60 1.27 29.10
CA ARG A 26 1.77 0.71 28.40
C ARG A 26 1.37 -0.33 27.37
N THR A 27 0.44 -1.22 27.72
CA THR A 27 -0.04 -2.30 26.84
C THR A 27 -0.81 -1.72 25.66
N VAL A 28 -1.75 -0.82 25.94
CA VAL A 28 -2.56 -0.16 24.92
C VAL A 28 -1.69 0.64 23.95
N LEU A 29 -0.77 1.46 24.46
CA LEU A 29 0.12 2.28 23.63
C LEU A 29 1.03 1.41 22.76
N ARG A 30 1.61 0.34 23.31
CA ARG A 30 2.45 -0.59 22.54
C ARG A 30 1.66 -1.25 21.40
N ASN A 31 0.45 -1.70 21.67
CA ASN A 31 -0.39 -2.34 20.66
C ASN A 31 -0.85 -1.34 19.59
N ALA A 32 -1.22 -0.13 19.99
CA ALA A 32 -1.56 0.96 19.08
C ALA A 32 -0.39 1.30 18.14
N LEU A 33 0.81 1.51 18.69
CA LEU A 33 2.01 1.80 17.90
C LEU A 33 2.35 0.67 16.93
N ARG A 34 2.25 -0.59 17.38
CA ARG A 34 2.50 -1.76 16.52
C ARG A 34 1.50 -1.82 15.37
N ASN A 35 0.23 -1.55 15.63
CA ASN A 35 -0.82 -1.58 14.61
C ASN A 35 -0.60 -0.48 13.56
N VAL A 36 -0.37 0.76 14.01
CA VAL A 36 -0.12 1.90 13.12
C VAL A 36 1.15 1.68 12.29
N TRP A 37 2.21 1.17 12.90
CA TRP A 37 3.45 0.83 12.18
C TRP A 37 3.21 -0.23 11.09
N ARG A 38 2.50 -1.30 11.42
CA ARG A 38 2.16 -2.35 10.44
C ARG A 38 1.33 -1.80 9.29
N LYS A 39 0.34 -0.95 9.60
CA LYS A 39 -0.49 -0.30 8.59
C LYS A 39 0.35 0.60 7.67
N ALA A 40 1.19 1.47 8.23
CA ALA A 40 2.07 2.33 7.45
C ALA A 40 3.04 1.53 6.57
N LYS A 41 3.58 0.41 7.08
CA LYS A 41 4.42 -0.49 6.29
C LYS A 41 3.65 -1.15 5.15
N ALA A 42 2.43 -1.62 5.41
CA ALA A 42 1.58 -2.22 4.38
C ALA A 42 1.20 -1.20 3.30
N GLU A 43 0.85 0.02 3.68
CA GLU A 43 0.57 1.12 2.73
C GLU A 43 1.79 1.47 1.88
N ALA A 44 2.99 1.51 2.48
CA ALA A 44 4.23 1.72 1.73
C ALA A 44 4.52 0.56 0.75
N GLN A 45 4.26 -0.68 1.15
CA GLN A 45 4.39 -1.85 0.27
C GLN A 45 3.37 -1.81 -0.88
N LEU A 46 2.11 -1.48 -0.58
CA LEU A 46 1.06 -1.28 -1.57
C LEU A 46 1.42 -0.15 -2.53
N ALA A 47 1.92 0.98 -2.05
CA ALA A 47 2.35 2.10 -2.89
C ALA A 47 3.50 1.69 -3.82
N ALA A 48 4.44 0.87 -3.36
CA ALA A 48 5.51 0.32 -4.20
C ALA A 48 5.02 -0.71 -5.23
N MET A 49 3.99 -1.50 -4.89
CA MET A 49 3.38 -2.49 -5.78
C MET A 49 2.34 -1.90 -6.74
N ARG A 50 1.83 -0.70 -6.45
CA ARG A 50 0.84 -0.01 -7.28
C ARG A 50 1.29 0.22 -8.72
N PRO A 51 2.50 0.74 -9.02
CA PRO A 51 2.95 0.88 -10.41
C PRO A 51 3.06 -0.46 -11.13
N LEU A 52 3.54 -1.51 -10.44
CA LEU A 52 3.64 -2.87 -10.99
C LEU A 52 2.27 -3.46 -11.35
N THR A 53 1.29 -3.31 -10.44
CA THR A 53 -0.08 -3.79 -10.65
C THR A 53 -0.82 -2.99 -11.72
N GLU A 54 -0.61 -1.67 -11.79
CA GLU A 54 -1.18 -0.83 -12.86
C GLU A 54 -0.58 -1.16 -14.23
N ALA A 55 0.73 -1.41 -14.31
CA ALA A 55 1.38 -1.87 -15.54
C ALA A 55 0.85 -3.24 -15.97
N ALA A 56 0.75 -4.20 -15.04
CA ALA A 56 0.21 -5.53 -15.32
C ALA A 56 -1.26 -5.47 -15.79
N ALA A 57 -2.10 -4.64 -15.16
CA ALA A 57 -3.49 -4.45 -15.57
C ALA A 57 -3.61 -3.85 -16.98
N LYS A 58 -2.75 -2.89 -17.33
CA LYS A 58 -2.71 -2.32 -18.68
C LYS A 58 -2.24 -3.33 -19.73
N ILE A 59 -1.20 -4.11 -19.41
CA ILE A 59 -0.74 -5.20 -20.30
C ILE A 59 -1.88 -6.19 -20.54
N TRP A 60 -2.55 -6.64 -19.47
CA TRP A 60 -3.69 -7.55 -19.59
C TRP A 60 -4.83 -6.97 -20.43
N ALA A 61 -5.14 -5.68 -20.26
CA ALA A 61 -6.18 -5.01 -21.06
C ALA A 61 -5.82 -4.94 -22.56
N ILE A 62 -4.53 -4.80 -22.89
CA ILE A 62 -4.05 -4.87 -24.28
C ILE A 62 -4.14 -6.30 -24.80
N GLU A 63 -3.64 -7.29 -24.05
CA GLU A 63 -3.64 -8.70 -24.43
C GLU A 63 -5.06 -9.29 -24.57
N SER A 64 -6.04 -8.73 -23.84
CA SER A 64 -7.45 -9.16 -23.88
C SER A 64 -8.27 -8.48 -24.97
N LYS A 65 -7.65 -7.70 -25.87
CA LYS A 65 -8.36 -7.17 -27.04
C LYS A 65 -8.80 -8.35 -27.92
N ASP A 66 -10.10 -8.46 -28.18
CA ASP A 66 -10.70 -9.48 -29.05
C ASP A 66 -10.26 -9.39 -30.54
N VAL A 67 -9.48 -8.36 -30.90
CA VAL A 67 -8.96 -8.12 -32.25
C VAL A 67 -7.45 -8.38 -32.26
N ARG A 68 -6.91 -8.83 -33.41
CA ARG A 68 -5.46 -9.04 -33.58
C ARG A 68 -4.66 -7.82 -33.11
N LEU A 69 -3.70 -8.08 -32.22
CA LEU A 69 -2.77 -7.07 -31.73
C LEU A 69 -1.96 -6.46 -32.88
N THR A 70 -1.83 -5.14 -32.84
CA THR A 70 -1.05 -4.37 -33.82
C THR A 70 0.39 -4.20 -33.36
N ALA A 71 1.29 -3.81 -34.26
CA ALA A 71 2.67 -3.47 -33.91
C ALA A 71 2.81 -2.29 -32.91
N ALA A 72 1.76 -1.48 -32.73
CA ALA A 72 1.72 -0.46 -31.70
C ALA A 72 1.45 -1.07 -30.32
N ASP A 73 0.51 -2.01 -30.23
CA ASP A 73 0.18 -2.73 -28.98
C ASP A 73 1.39 -3.47 -28.42
N TYR A 74 2.18 -4.14 -29.28
CA TYR A 74 3.41 -4.81 -28.86
C TYR A 74 4.47 -3.85 -28.32
N ARG A 75 4.60 -2.66 -28.91
CA ARG A 75 5.53 -1.62 -28.43
C ARG A 75 5.09 -1.07 -27.07
N GLU A 76 3.79 -0.89 -26.88
CA GLU A 76 3.22 -0.42 -25.61
C GLU A 76 3.41 -1.44 -24.50
N ILE A 77 3.16 -2.74 -24.76
CA ILE A 77 3.46 -3.81 -23.80
C ILE A 77 4.94 -3.84 -23.44
N ALA A 78 5.84 -3.74 -24.43
CA ALA A 78 7.28 -3.72 -24.17
C ALA A 78 7.70 -2.53 -23.30
N ALA A 79 7.16 -1.33 -23.55
CA ALA A 79 7.41 -0.16 -22.74
C ALA A 79 6.89 -0.33 -21.29
N LEU A 80 5.68 -0.88 -21.12
CA LEU A 80 5.10 -1.15 -19.80
C LEU A 80 5.90 -2.19 -19.00
N ARG A 81 6.48 -3.20 -19.66
CA ARG A 81 7.35 -4.20 -19.01
C ARG A 81 8.71 -3.64 -18.61
N HIS A 82 9.24 -2.66 -19.34
CA HIS A 82 10.51 -2.00 -19.00
C HIS A 82 10.35 -0.91 -17.92
N ALA A 83 9.15 -0.35 -17.76
CA ALA A 83 8.84 0.68 -16.77
C ALA A 83 8.36 0.12 -15.42
N ALA A 84 8.11 -1.19 -15.35
CA ALA A 84 7.70 -1.94 -14.16
C ALA A 84 8.93 -2.47 -13.41
#